data_AF-A0A7Y5H6K3-F1
#
_entry.id   AF-A0A7Y5H6K3-F1
#
_cell.length_a   1.000
_cell.length_b   1.000
_cell.length_c   1.000
_cell.angle_alpha   90.00
_cell.angle_beta   90.00
_cell.angle_gamma   90.00
#
_symmetry.space_group_name_H-M   'P 1'
#
loop_
_entity.id
_entity.type
_entity.pdbx_description
1 polymer ?
#
loop_
_entity_poly.entity_id
_entity_poly.type
_entity_poly.pdbx_seq_one_letter_code
_entity_poly.pdbx_strand_id
1 'polypeptide(L)'
;MKFVSIFVLVIMSGCANRSTYLSIYNADYSTGDGYTYRIFENSVTVIESYGEIDSKPKIVWCRKFSDSPYLNYLCNLDTNMFFSNYRNSSVQDGLQLSFSFTKKKKKYQTHVSNYYSPQIDSIVTYVNLLVPERYRIWYDKEKLTEFNA
;
A
#
# COMPACT_ATOMS: atom_id res chain seq x y z
N MET A 1 42.86 31.15 27.85
CA MET A 1 41.74 30.19 27.94
C MET A 1 41.22 29.96 26.53
N LYS A 2 41.34 28.74 25.98
CA LYS A 2 40.95 28.43 24.60
C LYS A 2 39.50 27.91 24.59
N PHE A 3 38.64 28.59 23.84
CA PHE A 3 37.23 28.21 23.67
C PHE A 3 37.14 26.87 22.90
N VAL A 4 36.52 25.88 23.53
CA VAL A 4 36.16 24.61 22.91
C VAL A 4 34.90 24.85 22.08
N SER A 5 35.01 24.84 20.76
CA SER A 5 33.84 24.78 19.87
C SER A 5 33.32 23.35 19.83
N ILE A 6 32.16 23.12 20.44
CA ILE A 6 31.41 21.86 20.32
C ILE A 6 30.69 21.89 18.96
N PHE A 7 31.22 21.14 18.00
CA PHE A 7 30.50 20.81 16.78
C PHE A 7 29.40 19.79 17.15
N VAL A 8 28.18 20.28 17.37
CA VAL A 8 27.01 19.39 17.47
C VAL A 8 26.72 18.87 16.07
N LEU A 9 27.23 17.68 15.78
CA LEU A 9 26.86 16.93 14.58
C LEU A 9 25.40 16.48 14.76
N VAL A 10 24.46 17.30 14.29
CA VAL A 10 23.08 16.86 14.10
C VAL A 10 23.14 15.82 12.98
N ILE A 11 23.22 14.55 13.35
CA ILE A 11 22.96 13.45 12.44
C ILE A 11 21.47 13.59 12.10
N MET A 12 21.18 14.37 11.06
CA MET A 12 19.96 14.24 10.29
C MET A 12 19.87 12.75 9.98
N SER A 13 18.97 12.07 10.69
CA SER A 13 18.61 10.70 10.41
C SER A 13 17.89 10.70 9.08
N GLY A 14 18.67 10.87 8.01
CA GLY A 14 18.24 10.55 6.67
C GLY A 14 17.65 9.15 6.74
N CYS A 15 16.58 8.94 6.00
CA CYS A 15 16.07 7.61 5.67
C CYS A 15 17.18 6.83 4.93
N ALA A 16 18.22 6.44 5.66
CA ALA A 16 19.35 5.73 5.16
C ALA A 16 19.08 4.26 5.48
N ASN A 17 18.69 3.56 4.42
CA ASN A 17 18.95 2.14 4.23
C ASN A 17 17.92 1.13 4.75
N ARG A 18 16.61 1.40 4.59
CA ARG A 18 15.55 0.39 4.73
C ARG A 18 14.40 0.73 3.76
N SER A 19 14.36 0.09 2.59
CA SER A 19 13.38 0.36 1.53
C SER A 19 11.95 0.32 2.09
N THR A 20 11.34 1.49 2.27
CA THR A 20 9.93 1.55 2.62
C THR A 20 9.16 1.13 1.38
N TYR A 21 8.39 0.04 1.48
CA TYR A 21 7.56 -0.40 0.37
C TYR A 21 6.21 -0.89 0.87
N LEU A 22 5.22 -0.67 0.03
CA LEU A 22 3.85 -1.14 0.19
C LEU A 22 3.56 -2.13 -0.94
N SER A 23 3.05 -3.30 -0.57
CA SER A 23 2.47 -4.24 -1.52
C SER A 23 0.98 -4.36 -1.23
N ILE A 24 0.13 -4.11 -2.22
CA ILE A 24 -1.31 -4.37 -2.13
C ILE A 24 -1.62 -5.48 -3.11
N TYR A 25 -2.26 -6.54 -2.64
CA TYR A 25 -2.88 -7.54 -3.49
C TYR A 25 -4.38 -7.27 -3.51
N ASN A 26 -4.94 -7.04 -4.69
CA ASN A 26 -6.37 -6.92 -4.95
C ASN A 26 -6.81 -8.15 -5.74
N ALA A 27 -7.64 -8.99 -5.12
CA ALA A 27 -8.19 -10.18 -5.76
C ALA A 27 -9.60 -9.89 -6.26
N ASP A 28 -9.87 -10.24 -7.51
CA ASP A 28 -11.21 -10.33 -8.05
C ASP A 28 -11.56 -11.81 -8.28
N TYR A 29 -12.20 -12.40 -7.27
CA TYR A 29 -12.60 -13.81 -7.32
C TYR A 29 -13.69 -14.10 -8.35
N SER A 30 -14.39 -13.08 -8.86
CA SER A 30 -15.42 -13.29 -9.89
C SER A 30 -14.82 -13.57 -11.26
N THR A 31 -13.65 -13.00 -11.54
CA THR A 31 -12.90 -13.16 -12.79
C THR A 31 -11.75 -14.15 -12.65
N GLY A 32 -11.32 -14.45 -11.42
CA GLY A 32 -10.10 -15.20 -11.15
C GLY A 32 -8.84 -14.36 -11.34
N ASP A 33 -9.01 -13.06 -11.63
CA ASP A 33 -7.94 -12.13 -11.87
C ASP A 33 -7.50 -11.44 -10.56
N GLY A 34 -6.25 -11.00 -10.54
CA GLY A 34 -5.71 -10.27 -9.42
C GLY A 34 -4.61 -9.30 -9.85
N TYR A 35 -4.50 -8.19 -9.13
CA TYR A 35 -3.40 -7.26 -9.31
C TYR A 35 -2.63 -7.08 -8.02
N THR A 36 -1.31 -7.22 -8.12
CA THR A 36 -0.37 -6.84 -7.07
C THR A 36 0.25 -5.49 -7.42
N TYR A 37 0.03 -4.52 -6.56
CA TYR A 37 0.63 -3.19 -6.62
C TYR A 37 1.85 -3.18 -5.73
N ARG A 38 3.04 -2.95 -6.30
CA ARG A 38 4.27 -2.73 -5.53
C ARG A 38 4.66 -1.27 -5.63
N ILE A 39 4.58 -0.56 -4.51
CA ILE A 39 4.93 0.84 -4.39
C ILE A 39 6.21 0.94 -3.58
N PHE A 40 7.24 1.46 -4.24
CA PHE A 40 8.53 1.83 -3.67
C PHE A 40 8.67 3.35 -3.65
N GLU A 41 9.71 3.81 -2.97
CA GLU A 41 10.11 5.20 -2.85
C GLU A 41 10.10 5.98 -4.17
N ASN A 42 10.53 5.35 -5.27
CA ASN A 42 10.69 6.01 -6.56
C ASN A 42 9.97 5.28 -7.70
N SER A 43 9.09 4.32 -7.39
CA SER A 43 8.40 3.58 -8.43
C SER A 43 7.12 2.91 -7.96
N VAL A 44 6.24 2.68 -8.92
CA VAL A 44 5.07 1.84 -8.76
C VAL A 44 5.08 0.79 -9.87
N THR A 45 4.78 -0.44 -9.53
CA THR A 45 4.65 -1.56 -10.46
C THR A 45 3.32 -2.25 -10.23
N VAL A 46 2.58 -2.51 -11.30
CA VAL A 46 1.36 -3.32 -11.29
C VAL A 46 1.70 -4.66 -11.92
N ILE A 47 1.46 -5.72 -11.16
CA ILE A 47 1.74 -7.10 -11.53
C ILE A 47 0.42 -7.83 -11.59
N GLU A 48 0.04 -8.28 -12.76
CA GLU A 48 -1.08 -9.19 -12.94
C GLU A 48 -0.72 -10.54 -12.34
N SER A 49 -1.60 -11.00 -11.46
CA SER A 49 -1.46 -12.16 -10.60
C SER A 49 -2.71 -13.03 -10.82
N TYR A 50 -2.57 -13.93 -11.81
CA TYR A 50 -3.47 -15.01 -12.26
C TYR A 50 -4.55 -14.70 -13.29
N GLY A 51 -4.60 -15.61 -14.28
CA GLY A 51 -5.67 -15.91 -15.23
C GLY A 51 -5.72 -17.41 -15.61
N GLU A 52 -4.69 -18.21 -15.24
CA GLU A 52 -4.62 -19.69 -15.36
C GLU A 52 -3.68 -20.30 -14.28
N ILE A 53 -3.89 -21.57 -13.89
CA ILE A 53 -3.20 -22.29 -12.78
C ILE A 53 -1.65 -22.31 -12.90
N ASP A 54 -1.08 -22.10 -14.09
CA ASP A 54 0.38 -22.09 -14.32
C ASP A 54 0.93 -20.74 -14.82
N SER A 55 0.10 -19.70 -14.82
CA SER A 55 0.49 -18.39 -15.34
C SER A 55 1.50 -17.70 -14.41
N LYS A 56 2.68 -17.36 -14.96
CA LYS A 56 3.70 -16.60 -14.22
C LYS A 56 3.23 -15.15 -14.03
N PRO A 57 3.52 -14.52 -12.87
CA PRO A 57 3.19 -13.12 -12.65
C PRO A 57 3.79 -12.24 -13.74
N LYS A 58 2.97 -11.36 -14.32
CA LYS A 58 3.36 -10.48 -15.43
C LYS A 58 3.33 -9.04 -14.99
N ILE A 59 4.43 -8.31 -15.21
CA ILE A 59 4.42 -6.85 -15.05
C ILE A 59 3.61 -6.28 -16.21
N VAL A 60 2.44 -5.73 -15.91
CA VAL A 60 1.54 -5.14 -16.91
C VAL A 60 1.69 -3.63 -16.98
N TRP A 61 2.24 -3.01 -15.94
CA TRP A 61 2.55 -1.58 -15.93
C TRP A 61 3.60 -1.22 -14.88
N CYS A 62 4.42 -0.21 -15.17
CA CYS A 62 5.41 0.32 -14.25
C CYS A 62 5.68 1.80 -14.55
N ARG A 63 5.90 2.59 -13.50
CA ARG A 63 6.32 3.99 -13.60
C ARG A 63 7.40 4.27 -12.55
N LYS A 64 8.45 4.97 -12.99
CA LYS A 64 9.45 5.57 -12.09
C LYS A 64 9.12 7.04 -11.85
N PHE A 65 9.43 7.52 -10.66
CA PHE A 65 9.29 8.92 -10.26
C PHE A 65 10.67 9.54 -10.10
N SER A 66 10.84 10.76 -10.61
CA SER A 66 12.05 11.58 -10.41
C SER A 66 12.01 12.34 -9.09
N ASP A 67 10.82 12.58 -8.52
CA ASP A 67 10.61 13.43 -7.35
C ASP A 67 9.79 12.76 -6.23
N SER A 68 9.96 13.31 -5.02
CA SER A 68 9.64 12.76 -3.70
C SER A 68 8.25 13.05 -3.08
N PRO A 69 7.26 13.77 -3.69
CA PRO A 69 6.02 14.05 -2.95
C PRO A 69 5.28 12.77 -2.51
N TYR A 70 5.48 11.67 -3.25
CA TYR A 70 4.97 10.34 -2.97
C TYR A 70 5.73 9.61 -1.84
N LEU A 71 7.02 9.88 -1.65
CA LEU A 71 7.82 9.37 -0.53
C LEU A 71 7.24 9.77 0.82
N ASN A 72 6.75 11.01 0.92
CA ASN A 72 6.26 11.56 2.18
C ASN A 72 5.07 10.78 2.73
N TYR A 73 4.16 10.30 1.88
CA TYR A 73 2.98 9.59 2.35
C TYR A 73 3.35 8.27 3.06
N LEU A 74 4.11 7.40 2.39
CA LEU A 74 4.50 6.09 2.96
C LEU A 74 5.43 6.23 4.18
N CYS A 75 6.33 7.21 4.16
CA CYS A 75 7.22 7.48 5.29
C CYS A 75 6.46 7.97 6.53
N ASN A 76 5.39 8.75 6.34
CA ASN A 76 4.59 9.32 7.43
C ASN A 76 3.40 8.46 7.86
N LEU A 77 3.04 7.43 7.09
CA LEU A 77 1.96 6.51 7.44
C LEU A 77 2.23 5.85 8.81
N ASP A 78 1.33 6.03 9.76
CA ASP A 78 1.41 5.36 11.06
C ASP A 78 0.86 3.94 10.96
N THR A 79 1.78 2.97 10.86
CA THR A 79 1.44 1.57 10.71
C THR A 79 0.87 0.94 11.99
N ASN A 80 0.97 1.61 13.15
CA ASN A 80 0.44 1.08 14.41
C ASN A 80 -1.08 1.27 14.55
N MET A 81 -1.69 2.09 13.68
CA MET A 81 -3.14 2.32 13.69
C MET A 81 -3.92 1.27 12.88
N PHE A 82 -3.24 0.35 12.19
CA PHE A 82 -3.90 -0.68 11.39
C PHE A 82 -4.19 -1.91 12.22
N PHE A 83 -5.43 -2.39 12.15
CA PHE A 83 -5.76 -3.75 12.56
C PHE A 83 -5.18 -4.75 11.56
N SER A 84 -4.93 -5.97 12.04
CA SER A 84 -4.51 -7.08 11.18
C SER A 84 -5.62 -7.51 10.21
N ASN A 85 -6.89 -7.27 10.57
CA ASN A 85 -8.04 -7.64 9.77
C ASN A 85 -9.18 -6.62 9.92
N TYR A 86 -9.73 -6.20 8.79
CA TYR A 86 -10.95 -5.42 8.66
C TYR A 86 -11.94 -6.26 7.86
N ARG A 87 -12.93 -6.83 8.52
CA ARG A 87 -13.82 -7.78 7.88
C ARG A 87 -15.27 -7.48 8.21
N ASN A 88 -16.08 -7.45 7.17
CA ASN A 88 -17.50 -7.68 7.29
C ASN A 88 -17.82 -9.15 7.05
N SER A 89 -18.35 -9.85 8.05
CA SER A 89 -18.68 -11.28 7.93
C SER A 89 -20.00 -11.56 7.23
N SER A 90 -20.87 -10.56 7.11
CA SER A 90 -22.20 -10.68 6.49
C SER A 90 -22.12 -10.75 4.96
N VAL A 91 -21.00 -10.33 4.39
CA VAL A 91 -20.72 -10.37 2.95
C VAL A 91 -19.59 -11.37 2.69
N GLN A 92 -19.93 -12.51 2.11
CA GLN A 92 -18.96 -13.59 1.85
C GLN A 92 -18.05 -13.29 0.65
N ASP A 93 -18.63 -12.77 -0.44
CA ASP A 93 -17.93 -12.50 -1.70
C ASP A 93 -17.91 -11.00 -2.00
N GLY A 94 -16.81 -10.53 -2.58
CA GLY A 94 -16.65 -9.12 -2.93
C GLY A 94 -15.21 -8.66 -2.82
N LEU A 95 -15.01 -7.46 -2.29
CA LEU A 95 -13.70 -6.85 -2.16
C LEU A 95 -12.82 -7.65 -1.20
N GLN A 96 -11.62 -8.02 -1.67
CA GLN A 96 -10.57 -8.58 -0.85
C GLN A 96 -9.23 -7.93 -1.16
N LEU A 97 -8.69 -7.22 -0.16
CA LEU A 97 -7.39 -6.56 -0.24
C LEU A 97 -6.45 -7.12 0.82
N SER A 98 -5.20 -7.37 0.43
CA SER A 98 -4.13 -7.72 1.36
C SER A 98 -3.00 -6.72 1.24
N PHE A 99 -2.72 -6.01 2.32
CA PHE A 99 -1.67 -5.02 2.41
C PHE A 99 -0.47 -5.59 3.16
N SER A 100 0.73 -5.39 2.61
CA SER A 100 1.99 -5.71 3.25
C SER A 100 2.87 -4.48 3.24
N PHE A 101 3.12 -3.94 4.43
CA PHE A 101 3.96 -2.77 4.64
C PHE A 101 5.30 -3.20 5.24
N THR A 102 6.39 -2.72 4.66
CA THR A 102 7.70 -2.82 5.31
C THR A 102 8.20 -1.42 5.66
N LYS A 103 8.34 -1.13 6.96
CA LYS A 103 8.84 0.15 7.48
C LYS A 103 9.93 -0.11 8.51
N LYS A 104 11.12 0.47 8.31
CA LYS A 104 12.26 0.33 9.23
C LYS A 104 12.55 -1.15 9.64
N LYS A 105 12.49 -2.12 8.70
CA LYS A 105 12.65 -3.59 8.92
C LYS A 105 11.48 -4.30 9.64
N LYS A 106 10.44 -3.58 10.05
CA LYS A 106 9.21 -4.21 10.55
C LYS A 106 8.27 -4.47 9.38
N LYS A 107 7.64 -5.63 9.38
CA LYS A 107 6.59 -6.01 8.44
C LYS A 107 5.24 -5.92 9.14
N TYR A 108 4.27 -5.32 8.48
CA TYR A 108 2.90 -5.23 8.93
C TYR A 108 2.01 -5.79 7.83
N GLN A 109 1.02 -6.58 8.22
CA GLN A 109 0.05 -7.17 7.31
C GLN A 109 -1.34 -6.81 7.79
N THR A 110 -2.15 -6.38 6.84
CA THR A 110 -3.55 -6.02 7.05
C THR A 110 -4.37 -6.62 5.94
N HIS A 111 -5.42 -7.34 6.30
CA HIS A 111 -6.40 -7.89 5.37
C HIS A 111 -7.69 -7.08 5.47
N VAL A 112 -8.32 -6.80 4.33
CA VAL A 112 -9.59 -6.09 4.24
C VAL A 112 -10.54 -6.91 3.40
N SER A 113 -11.70 -7.22 3.95
CA SER A 113 -12.74 -7.98 3.26
C SER A 113 -14.08 -7.30 3.48
N ASN A 114 -14.63 -6.73 2.39
CA ASN A 114 -15.94 -6.09 2.38
C ASN A 114 -16.18 -5.04 3.49
N TYR A 115 -15.13 -4.33 3.91
CA TYR A 115 -15.18 -3.43 5.06
C TYR A 115 -14.61 -2.05 4.71
N TYR A 116 -15.35 -0.98 5.04
CA TYR A 116 -14.85 0.38 4.93
C TYR A 116 -14.05 0.81 6.16
N SER A 117 -12.81 1.28 5.94
CA SER A 117 -11.99 1.96 6.95
C SER A 117 -11.41 3.23 6.33
N PRO A 118 -11.52 4.41 6.99
CA PRO A 118 -10.91 5.66 6.50
C PRO A 118 -9.40 5.55 6.30
N GLN A 119 -8.72 4.76 7.13
CA GLN A 119 -7.28 4.54 7.02
C GLN A 119 -6.93 3.74 5.75
N ILE A 120 -7.73 2.73 5.43
CA ILE A 120 -7.58 1.93 4.20
C ILE A 120 -7.93 2.78 2.97
N ASP A 121 -9.00 3.57 3.03
CA ASP A 121 -9.42 4.48 1.96
C ASP A 121 -8.31 5.46 1.57
N SER A 122 -7.65 6.06 2.55
CA SER A 122 -6.50 6.96 2.32
C SER A 122 -5.37 6.26 1.54
N ILE A 123 -5.07 4.99 1.85
CA ILE A 123 -4.04 4.23 1.16
C ILE A 123 -4.49 3.88 -0.27
N VAL A 124 -5.72 3.40 -0.43
CA VAL A 124 -6.25 3.04 -1.76
C VAL A 124 -6.32 4.27 -2.65
N THR A 125 -6.82 5.39 -2.14
CA THR A 125 -6.83 6.69 -2.84
C THR A 125 -5.42 7.09 -3.28
N TYR A 126 -4.45 6.99 -2.38
CA TYR A 126 -3.05 7.26 -2.72
C TYR A 126 -2.55 6.38 -3.88
N VAL A 127 -2.78 5.07 -3.84
CA VAL A 127 -2.35 4.16 -4.91
C VAL A 127 -3.08 4.44 -6.23
N ASN A 128 -4.39 4.73 -6.18
CA ASN A 128 -5.20 5.05 -7.35
C ASN A 128 -4.77 6.33 -8.08
N LEU A 129 -4.12 7.26 -7.38
CA LEU A 129 -3.48 8.43 -7.98
C LEU A 129 -2.17 8.11 -8.70
N LEU A 130 -1.51 7.00 -8.35
CA LEU A 130 -0.23 6.60 -8.96
C LEU A 130 -0.41 5.79 -10.24
N VAL A 131 -1.55 5.11 -10.40
CA VAL A 131 -1.79 4.14 -11.48
C VAL A 131 -2.81 4.65 -12.51
N PRO A 132 -2.75 4.18 -13.77
CA PRO A 132 -3.80 4.41 -14.77
C PRO A 132 -5.17 3.93 -14.30
N GLU A 133 -6.23 4.54 -14.82
CA GLU A 133 -7.61 4.25 -14.44
C GLU A 133 -7.98 2.76 -14.47
N ARG A 134 -7.55 2.04 -15.52
CA ARG A 134 -7.79 0.59 -15.68
C ARG A 134 -7.19 -0.30 -14.59
N TYR A 135 -6.24 0.24 -13.81
CA TYR A 135 -5.60 -0.46 -12.70
C TYR A 135 -5.96 0.16 -11.35
N ARG A 136 -6.98 1.04 -11.29
CA ARG A 136 -7.42 1.54 -10.00
C ARG A 136 -8.10 0.43 -9.21
N ILE A 137 -7.80 0.39 -7.92
CA ILE A 137 -8.44 -0.48 -6.96
C ILE A 137 -9.84 0.08 -6.68
N TRP A 138 -10.86 -0.76 -6.83
CA TRP A 138 -12.21 -0.42 -6.42
C TRP A 138 -12.31 -0.47 -4.88
N TYR A 139 -12.69 0.64 -4.25
CA TYR A 139 -12.88 0.75 -2.80
C TYR A 139 -13.99 1.79 -2.53
N ASP A 140 -15.22 1.41 -2.83
CA ASP A 140 -16.38 2.30 -2.79
C ASP A 140 -16.84 2.54 -1.34
N LYS A 141 -16.68 3.78 -0.87
CA LYS A 141 -17.05 4.15 0.50
C LYS A 141 -18.52 3.92 0.79
N GLU A 142 -19.43 4.30 -0.10
CA GLU A 142 -20.88 4.22 0.15
C GLU A 142 -21.28 2.75 0.30
N LYS A 143 -20.91 1.91 -0.68
CA LYS A 143 -21.21 0.48 -0.67
C LYS A 143 -20.57 -0.27 0.50
N LEU A 144 -19.31 0.02 0.81
CA LEU A 144 -18.61 -0.65 1.90
C LEU A 144 -19.09 -0.16 3.29
N THR A 145 -19.61 1.07 3.38
CA THR A 145 -20.23 1.57 4.62
C THR A 145 -21.61 0.95 4.83
N GLU A 146 -22.40 0.74 3.76
CA GLU A 146 -23.68 0.02 3.83
C GLU A 146 -23.50 -1.39 4.41
N PHE A 147 -22.43 -2.08 4.04
CA PHE A 147 -22.15 -3.39 4.61
C PHE A 147 -21.86 -3.31 6.11
N ASN A 148 -21.13 -2.28 6.56
CA ASN A 148 -20.70 -2.12 7.94
C ASN A 148 -21.86 -1.83 8.94
N ALA A 149 -23.07 -1.52 8.45
CA ALA A 149 -24.26 -1.24 9.25
C ALA A 149 -24.98 -2.53 9.69
#